data_AF-A0A1Y2PA64-F1
#
_entry.id   AF-A0A1Y2PA64-F1
#
_cell.length_a   1.000
_cell.length_b   1.000
_cell.length_c   1.000
_cell.angle_alpha   90.00
_cell.angle_beta   90.00
_cell.angle_gamma   90.00
#
_symmetry.space_group_name_H-M   'P 1'
#
loop_
_entity.id
_entity.type
_entity.pdbx_description
1 polymer ?
#
loop_
_entity_poly.entity_id
_entity_poly.type
_entity_poly.pdbx_seq_one_letter_code
_entity_poly.pdbx_strand_id
1 'polypeptide(L)'
;MGLQNNIKRGLFWKHVFRVAVVFLIVVALFSLVFKTGGALFSGDFETINKVHFANNQWIRFWLSKIVIALIYAMYTVNKNMK
;
A
#
# COMPACT_ATOMS: atom_id res chain seq x y z
N MET A 1 -18.68 -16.38 7.58
CA MET A 1 -19.45 -15.90 6.41
C MET A 1 -18.53 -15.92 5.20
N GLY A 2 -19.05 -16.24 4.01
CA GLY A 2 -18.25 -16.21 2.78
C GLY A 2 -17.94 -14.77 2.32
N LEU A 3 -16.86 -14.60 1.55
CA LEU A 3 -16.45 -13.31 0.98
C LEU A 3 -17.59 -12.62 0.21
N GLN A 4 -18.39 -13.39 -0.51
CA GLN A 4 -19.55 -12.91 -1.28
C GLN A 4 -20.60 -12.19 -0.43
N ASN A 5 -20.74 -12.55 0.85
CA ASN A 5 -21.66 -11.89 1.77
C ASN A 5 -21.02 -10.66 2.41
N ASN A 6 -19.75 -10.76 2.78
CA ASN A 6 -19.01 -9.67 3.41
C ASN A 6 -18.79 -8.48 2.46
N ILE A 7 -18.43 -8.73 1.19
CA ILE A 7 -18.11 -7.68 0.22
C ILE A 7 -19.28 -6.75 -0.11
N LYS A 8 -20.52 -7.21 0.10
CA LYS A 8 -21.75 -6.42 -0.09
C LYS A 8 -22.01 -5.45 1.06
N ARG A 9 -21.34 -5.61 2.22
CA ARG A 9 -21.58 -4.82 3.42
C ARG A 9 -20.70 -3.57 3.39
N GLY A 10 -21.28 -2.39 3.56
CA GLY A 10 -20.49 -1.14 3.65
C GLY A 10 -19.47 -1.15 4.80
N LEU A 11 -19.77 -1.86 5.90
CA LEU A 11 -18.85 -2.03 7.03
C LEU A 11 -17.56 -2.76 6.63
N PHE A 12 -17.65 -3.74 5.72
CA PHE A 12 -16.49 -4.46 5.20
C PHE A 12 -15.51 -3.49 4.54
N TRP A 13 -16.00 -2.63 3.64
CA TRP A 13 -15.14 -1.65 2.96
C TRP A 13 -14.54 -0.62 3.91
N LYS A 14 -15.27 -0.17 4.94
CA LYS A 14 -14.69 0.71 5.99
C LYS A 14 -13.49 0.06 6.67
N HIS A 15 -13.58 -1.22 7.02
CA HIS A 15 -12.45 -1.96 7.60
C HIS A 15 -11.33 -2.21 6.58
N VAL A 16 -11.67 -2.55 5.33
CA VAL A 16 -10.68 -2.76 4.26
C VAL A 16 -9.88 -1.49 4.03
N PHE A 17 -10.52 -0.33 3.86
CA PHE A 17 -9.79 0.92 3.67
C PHE A 17 -8.93 1.28 4.88
N ARG A 18 -9.42 1.06 6.11
CA ARG A 18 -8.63 1.27 7.33
C ARG A 18 -7.34 0.43 7.34
N VAL A 19 -7.44 -0.86 7.02
CA VAL A 19 -6.28 -1.77 6.98
C VAL A 19 -5.38 -1.46 5.78
N ALA A 20 -5.96 -1.21 4.61
CA ALA A 20 -5.23 -0.92 3.38
C ALA A 20 -4.38 0.35 3.50
N VAL A 21 -4.90 1.42 4.11
CA VAL A 21 -4.15 2.67 4.31
C VAL A 21 -2.92 2.44 5.18
N VAL A 22 -3.07 1.78 6.33
CA VAL A 22 -1.94 1.49 7.22
C VAL A 22 -0.90 0.62 6.52
N PHE A 23 -1.34 -0.44 5.84
CA PHE A 23 -0.45 -1.34 5.12
C PHE A 23 0.25 -0.66 3.93
N LEU A 24 -0.45 0.21 3.21
CA LEU A 24 0.10 0.99 2.08
C LEU A 24 1.26 1.87 2.53
N ILE A 25 1.13 2.54 3.68
CA ILE A 25 2.19 3.38 4.25
C ILE A 25 3.42 2.52 4.58
N VAL A 26 3.23 1.39 5.26
CA VAL A 26 4.32 0.48 5.63
C VAL A 26 5.07 -0.03 4.40
N VAL A 27 4.34 -0.50 3.38
CA VAL A 27 4.97 -1.01 2.14
C VAL A 27 5.63 0.11 1.33
N ALA A 28 5.07 1.31 1.34
CA ALA A 28 5.69 2.47 0.68
C ALA A 28 7.02 2.84 1.34
N LEU A 29 7.06 2.95 2.66
CA LEU A 29 8.28 3.22 3.41
C LEU A 29 9.32 2.11 3.21
N PHE A 30 8.93 0.85 3.32
CA PHE A 30 9.83 -0.28 3.08
C PHE A 30 10.42 -0.24 1.68
N SER A 31 9.61 0.07 0.66
CA SER A 31 10.07 0.17 -0.72
C SER A 31 11.05 1.32 -0.95
N LEU A 32 10.91 2.45 -0.24
CA LEU A 32 11.85 3.56 -0.31
C LEU A 32 13.17 3.18 0.36
N VAL A 33 13.12 2.66 1.58
CA VAL A 33 14.31 2.22 2.32
C VAL A 33 15.09 1.15 1.56
N PHE A 34 14.40 0.19 0.94
CA PHE A 34 15.06 -0.92 0.24
C PHE A 34 15.84 -0.48 -1.01
N LYS A 35 15.32 0.50 -1.76
CA LYS A 35 15.92 0.95 -3.03
C LYS A 35 16.80 2.18 -2.90
N THR A 36 16.42 3.11 -2.05
CA THR A 36 17.05 4.41 -1.88
C THR A 36 17.33 4.74 -0.42
N GLY A 37 17.45 3.72 0.45
CA GLY A 37 17.69 3.91 1.89
C GLY A 37 18.92 4.76 2.20
N GLY A 38 20.02 4.57 1.48
CA GLY A 38 21.20 5.42 1.61
C GLY A 38 20.89 6.90 1.36
N ALA A 39 20.21 7.20 0.25
CA ALA A 39 19.78 8.54 -0.11
C ALA A 39 18.74 9.12 0.88
N LEU A 40 17.87 8.26 1.43
CA LEU A 40 16.88 8.65 2.44
C LEU A 40 17.54 9.09 3.74
N PHE A 41 18.56 8.36 4.22
CA PHE A 41 19.27 8.69 5.46
C PHE A 41 20.30 9.82 5.28
N SER A 42 20.82 10.03 4.07
CA SER A 42 21.71 11.16 3.75
C SER A 42 20.96 12.44 3.34
N GLY A 43 19.62 12.40 3.23
CA GLY A 43 18.81 13.55 2.84
C GLY A 43 18.87 13.90 1.34
N ASP A 44 19.33 12.99 0.48
CA ASP A 44 19.39 13.17 -0.98
C ASP A 44 18.03 12.88 -1.62
N PHE A 45 17.11 13.83 -1.48
CA PHE A 45 15.76 13.73 -2.04
C PHE A 45 15.73 13.85 -3.57
N GLU A 46 16.78 14.39 -4.20
CA GLU A 46 16.88 14.45 -5.66
C GLU A 46 17.03 13.05 -6.24
N THR A 47 17.91 12.23 -5.67
CA THR A 47 18.05 10.82 -6.05
C THR A 47 16.75 10.03 -5.81
N ILE A 48 16.09 10.25 -4.67
CA ILE A 48 14.79 9.61 -4.38
C ILE A 48 13.74 9.98 -5.43
N ASN A 49 13.64 11.26 -5.77
CA ASN A 49 12.70 11.75 -6.79
C ASN A 49 12.97 11.10 -8.15
N LYS A 50 14.23 11.10 -8.61
CA LYS A 50 14.61 10.49 -9.89
C LYS A 50 14.32 9.00 -9.97
N VAL A 51 14.53 8.26 -8.87
CA VAL A 51 14.40 6.79 -8.83
C VAL A 51 12.97 6.29 -8.60
N HIS A 52 12.10 7.09 -7.99
CA HIS A 52 10.76 6.62 -7.59
C HIS A 52 9.60 7.45 -8.14
N PHE A 53 9.82 8.72 -8.48
CA PHE A 53 8.70 9.65 -8.70
C PHE A 53 8.75 10.36 -10.05
N ALA A 54 9.92 10.76 -10.54
CA ALA A 54 10.10 11.42 -11.84
C ALA A 54 9.71 10.51 -13.02
N ASN A 55 9.49 11.11 -14.19
CA ASN A 55 9.23 10.40 -15.45
C ASN A 55 8.11 9.35 -15.34
N ASN A 56 7.00 9.69 -14.68
CA ASN A 56 5.85 8.81 -14.43
C ASN A 56 6.15 7.55 -13.60
N GLN A 57 7.33 7.43 -13.00
CA GLN A 57 7.65 6.30 -12.13
C GLN A 57 6.78 6.27 -10.87
N TRP A 58 6.28 7.43 -10.43
CA TRP A 58 5.32 7.51 -9.32
C TRP A 58 4.07 6.65 -9.57
N ILE A 59 3.59 6.55 -10.81
CA ILE A 59 2.43 5.74 -11.17
C ILE A 59 2.72 4.27 -10.88
N ARG A 60 3.84 3.75 -11.39
CA ARG A 60 4.25 2.36 -11.16
C ARG A 60 4.54 2.10 -9.68
N PHE A 61 5.14 3.08 -9.00
CA PHE A 61 5.46 2.99 -7.58
C PHE A 61 4.20 2.85 -6.73
N TRP A 62 3.19 3.68 -6.95
CA TRP A 62 1.96 3.69 -6.16
C TRP A 62 0.97 2.60 -6.57
N LEU A 63 0.77 2.39 -7.89
CA LEU A 63 -0.21 1.43 -8.39
C LEU A 63 0.05 0.01 -7.86
N SER A 64 1.31 -0.44 -7.91
CA SER A 64 1.70 -1.76 -7.38
C SER A 64 1.38 -1.92 -5.90
N LYS A 65 1.63 -0.88 -5.10
CA LYS A 65 1.41 -0.90 -3.64
C LYS A 65 -0.06 -0.82 -3.29
N ILE A 66 -0.84 -0.01 -4.01
CA ILE A 66 -2.29 0.10 -3.83
C ILE A 66 -2.95 -1.26 -4.10
N VAL A 67 -2.58 -1.94 -5.18
CA VAL A 67 -3.13 -3.26 -5.51
C VAL A 67 -2.81 -4.29 -4.42
N ILE A 68 -1.55 -4.39 -3.99
CA ILE A 68 -1.14 -5.34 -2.95
C ILE A 68 -1.83 -5.00 -1.62
N ALA A 69 -1.91 -3.73 -1.26
CA ALA A 69 -2.57 -3.28 -0.03
C ALA A 69 -4.06 -3.60 0.01
N LEU A 70 -4.76 -3.39 -1.11
CA LEU A 70 -6.18 -3.73 -1.22
C LEU A 70 -6.39 -5.25 -1.13
N ILE A 71 -5.60 -6.05 -1.84
CA ILE A 71 -5.72 -7.53 -1.79
C ILE A 71 -5.48 -8.03 -0.37
N TYR A 72 -4.39 -7.57 0.27
CA TYR A 72 -4.07 -7.94 1.64
C TYR A 72 -5.16 -7.53 2.63
N ALA A 73 -5.67 -6.29 2.53
CA ALA A 73 -6.71 -5.79 3.41
C ALA A 73 -8.04 -6.54 3.23
N MET A 74 -8.44 -6.83 1.99
CA MET A 74 -9.65 -7.62 1.72
C MET A 74 -9.55 -9.02 2.32
N TYR A 75 -8.41 -9.69 2.16
CA TYR A 75 -8.17 -11.02 2.74
C TYR A 75 -8.23 -10.99 4.27
N THR A 76 -7.50 -10.06 4.90
CA THR A 76 -7.42 -9.93 6.36
C THR A 76 -8.77 -9.59 6.97
N VAL A 77 -9.48 -8.62 6.40
CA VAL A 77 -10.80 -8.22 6.90
C VAL A 77 -11.82 -9.33 6.70
N ASN A 78 -11.81 -10.03 5.57
CA ASN A 78 -12.72 -11.16 5.36
C ASN A 78 -12.48 -12.30 6.37
N LYS A 79 -11.22 -12.57 6.72
CA LYS A 79 -10.90 -13.56 7.77
C LYS A 79 -11.35 -13.15 9.16
N ASN A 80 -11.33 -11.85 9.47
CA ASN A 80 -11.75 -11.30 10.76
C ASN A 80 -13.27 -11.14 10.88
N MET A 81 -13.96 -10.86 9.77
CA MET A 81 -15.42 -10.83 9.68
C MET A 81 -15.96 -12.24 9.44
N LYS A 82 -15.85 -13.11 10.46
CA LYS A 82 -16.48 -14.43 10.44
C LYS A 82 -18.00 -14.33 10.53
#